data_AF-A0A942J8I3-F1
#
_entry.id   AF-A0A942J8I3-F1
#
_cell.length_a   1.000
_cell.length_b   1.000
_cell.length_c   1.000
_cell.angle_alpha   90.00
_cell.angle_beta   90.00
_cell.angle_gamma   90.00
#
_symmetry.space_group_name_H-M   'P 1'
#
loop_
_entity.id
_entity.type
_entity.pdbx_description
1 polymer ?
#
loop_
_entity_poly.entity_id
_entity_poly.type
_entity_poly.pdbx_seq_one_letter_code
_entity_poly.pdbx_strand_id
1 'polypeptide(L)'
;MPTEKLMSPSEALSLVTDNITLGLGGGPLAMNPVALVAALILQKKEGLRLVVAPIGGFAADLLIGADVVDSVEFAQLGFEEFGMAPSFRRRSQDGSLRTLDHT
;
A
#
# COMPACT_ATOMS: atom_id res chain seq x y z
N MET A 1 -5.47 -8.35 -20.87
CA MET A 1 -4.41 -7.31 -20.81
C MET A 1 -4.85 -6.15 -21.68
N PRO A 2 -4.77 -4.90 -21.20
CA PRO A 2 -5.07 -3.73 -22.02
C PRO A 2 -4.21 -3.72 -23.30
N THR A 3 -4.82 -3.41 -24.44
CA THR A 3 -4.11 -3.31 -25.74
C THR A 3 -3.40 -1.97 -25.92
N GLU A 4 -3.86 -0.95 -25.19
CA GLU A 4 -3.22 0.37 -25.07
C GLU A 4 -2.65 0.56 -23.67
N LYS A 5 -1.53 1.29 -23.54
CA LYS A 5 -0.84 1.49 -22.24
C LYS A 5 -1.12 2.85 -21.61
N LEU A 6 -1.55 3.84 -22.40
CA LEU A 6 -2.01 5.12 -21.87
C LEU A 6 -3.48 4.98 -21.49
N MET A 7 -3.77 5.08 -20.20
CA MET A 7 -5.11 4.88 -19.65
C MET A 7 -5.30 5.67 -18.36
N SER A 8 -6.54 5.78 -17.90
CA SER A 8 -6.86 6.38 -16.61
C SER A 8 -6.40 5.50 -15.44
N PRO A 9 -6.23 6.07 -14.22
CA PRO A 9 -5.95 5.29 -13.01
C PRO A 9 -6.94 4.13 -12.79
N SER A 10 -8.23 4.37 -12.98
CA SER A 10 -9.26 3.35 -12.77
C SER A 10 -9.13 2.18 -13.74
N GLU A 11 -8.81 2.46 -15.02
CA GLU A 11 -8.57 1.43 -16.02
C GLU A 11 -7.30 0.63 -15.72
N ALA A 12 -6.22 1.31 -15.31
CA ALA A 12 -4.97 0.65 -14.93
C ALA A 12 -5.17 -0.31 -13.75
N LEU A 13 -6.02 0.06 -12.79
CA LEU A 13 -6.33 -0.73 -11.61
C LEU A 13 -7.34 -1.85 -11.86
N SER A 14 -7.90 -1.98 -13.07
CA SER A 14 -8.76 -3.12 -13.43
C SER A 14 -8.06 -4.48 -13.30
N LEU A 15 -6.73 -4.48 -13.33
CA LEU A 15 -5.89 -5.66 -13.14
C LEU A 15 -5.67 -6.02 -11.66
N VAL A 16 -5.99 -5.12 -10.74
CA VAL A 16 -5.85 -5.34 -9.30
C VAL A 16 -7.13 -5.97 -8.78
N THR A 17 -7.07 -7.26 -8.45
CA THR A 17 -8.18 -8.00 -7.82
C THR A 17 -8.07 -7.95 -6.30
N ASP A 18 -9.17 -8.28 -5.61
CA ASP A 18 -9.12 -8.45 -4.16
C ASP A 18 -8.15 -9.57 -3.80
N ASN A 19 -7.61 -9.49 -2.58
CA ASN A 19 -6.63 -10.44 -2.06
C ASN A 19 -5.31 -10.54 -2.84
N ILE A 20 -5.04 -9.65 -3.80
CA ILE A 20 -3.80 -9.71 -4.59
C ILE A 20 -2.58 -9.30 -3.75
N THR A 21 -1.42 -9.84 -4.12
CA THR A 21 -0.14 -9.31 -3.64
C THR A 21 0.27 -8.11 -4.50
N LEU A 22 0.40 -6.95 -3.87
CA LEU A 22 0.65 -5.68 -4.54
C LEU A 22 1.99 -5.09 -4.08
N GLY A 23 2.94 -5.02 -5.02
CA GLY A 23 4.17 -4.25 -4.83
C GLY A 23 3.88 -2.76 -4.96
N LEU A 24 4.32 -1.98 -3.97
CA LEU A 24 4.13 -0.53 -3.97
C LEU A 24 5.49 0.16 -4.06
N GLY A 25 5.71 0.89 -5.16
CA GLY A 25 6.93 1.67 -5.39
C GLY A 25 6.90 3.06 -4.76
N GLY A 26 8.04 3.76 -4.86
CA GLY A 26 8.27 5.04 -4.20
C GLY A 26 8.70 4.87 -2.74
N GLY A 27 8.60 5.94 -1.96
CA GLY A 27 8.83 5.94 -0.53
C GLY A 27 10.06 6.76 -0.07
N PRO A 28 10.14 7.03 1.24
CA PRO A 28 9.04 6.92 2.20
C PRO A 28 8.04 8.05 2.01
N LEU A 29 8.53 9.25 1.67
CA LEU A 29 7.73 10.42 1.32
C LEU A 29 7.88 10.88 -0.13
N ALA A 30 8.81 10.30 -0.89
CA ALA A 30 9.06 10.66 -2.30
C ALA A 30 8.34 9.72 -3.29
N MET A 31 7.90 10.27 -4.43
CA MET A 31 7.38 9.51 -5.58
C MET A 31 6.26 8.50 -5.24
N ASN A 32 5.52 8.75 -4.16
CA ASN A 32 4.40 7.92 -3.74
C ASN A 32 3.29 7.95 -4.82
N PRO A 33 2.76 6.80 -5.26
CA PRO A 33 1.71 6.74 -6.29
C PRO A 33 0.32 7.06 -5.72
N VAL A 34 0.17 8.24 -5.10
CA VAL A 34 -1.02 8.62 -4.32
C VAL A 34 -2.30 8.60 -5.14
N ALA A 35 -2.24 8.94 -6.44
CA ALA A 35 -3.41 8.86 -7.32
C ALA A 35 -3.93 7.43 -7.49
N LEU A 36 -3.03 6.43 -7.60
CA LEU A 36 -3.41 5.02 -7.69
C LEU A 36 -3.90 4.50 -6.34
N VAL A 37 -3.25 4.88 -5.24
CA VAL A 37 -3.70 4.55 -3.87
C VAL A 37 -5.11 5.05 -3.61
N ALA A 38 -5.39 6.33 -3.92
CA ALA A 38 -6.71 6.90 -3.75
C ALA A 38 -7.76 6.15 -4.58
N ALA A 39 -7.44 5.79 -5.82
CA ALA A 39 -8.35 5.03 -6.68
C ALA A 39 -8.61 3.60 -6.15
N LEU A 40 -7.61 2.91 -5.58
CA LEU A 40 -7.80 1.61 -4.92
C LEU A 40 -8.77 1.71 -3.74
N ILE A 41 -8.59 2.74 -2.90
CA ILE A 41 -9.47 3.01 -1.74
C ILE A 41 -10.90 3.30 -2.21
N LEU A 42 -11.07 4.15 -3.22
CA LEU A 42 -12.38 4.51 -3.76
C LEU A 42 -13.10 3.33 -4.44
N GLN A 43 -12.34 2.42 -5.05
CA GLN A 43 -12.86 1.18 -5.63
C GLN A 43 -13.21 0.11 -4.57
N LYS A 44 -12.96 0.39 -3.28
CA LYS A 44 -13.22 -0.52 -2.16
C LYS A 44 -12.56 -1.89 -2.35
N LYS A 45 -11.32 -1.90 -2.86
CA LYS A 45 -10.52 -3.11 -2.88
C LYS A 45 -10.30 -3.61 -1.46
N GLU A 46 -10.20 -4.91 -1.29
CA GLU A 46 -10.02 -5.52 0.03
C GLU A 46 -8.98 -6.65 0.01
N GLY A 47 -8.48 -6.99 1.20
CA GLY A 47 -7.55 -8.10 1.40
C GLY A 47 -6.17 -7.90 0.77
N LEU A 48 -5.77 -6.66 0.43
CA LEU A 48 -4.51 -6.43 -0.26
C LEU A 48 -3.32 -6.91 0.59
N ARG A 49 -2.38 -7.61 -0.04
CA ARG A 49 -1.12 -8.05 0.58
C ARG A 49 0.00 -7.18 0.06
N LEU A 50 0.39 -6.18 0.82
CA LEU A 50 1.39 -5.20 0.39
C LEU A 50 2.80 -5.78 0.50
N VAL A 51 3.63 -5.48 -0.49
CA VAL A 51 5.07 -5.64 -0.42
C VAL A 51 5.69 -4.27 -0.66
N VAL A 52 6.47 -3.78 0.31
CA VAL A 52 7.23 -2.54 0.21
C VAL A 52 8.71 -2.85 0.36
N ALA A 53 9.51 -2.45 -0.63
CA ALA A 53 10.93 -2.68 -0.65
C ALA A 53 11.67 -1.52 -1.34
N PRO A 54 12.75 -0.97 -0.74
CA PRO A 54 13.29 -1.32 0.58
C PRO A 54 12.51 -0.68 1.74
N ILE A 55 11.79 0.43 1.50
CA ILE A 55 11.14 1.22 2.54
C ILE A 55 9.72 1.59 2.12
N GLY A 56 8.74 1.26 2.95
CA GLY A 56 7.37 1.76 2.83
C GLY A 56 7.19 3.12 3.51
N GLY A 57 6.20 3.88 3.07
CA GLY A 57 5.89 5.18 3.67
C GLY A 57 4.47 5.63 3.40
N PHE A 58 4.27 6.88 2.99
CA PHE A 58 2.95 7.54 2.99
C PHE A 58 1.88 6.78 2.20
N ALA A 59 2.20 6.29 0.99
CA ALA A 59 1.26 5.53 0.17
C ALA A 59 0.83 4.20 0.83
N ALA A 60 1.74 3.52 1.53
CA ALA A 60 1.43 2.29 2.24
C ALA A 60 0.57 2.56 3.48
N ASP A 61 0.91 3.60 4.25
CA ASP A 61 0.15 3.98 5.45
C ASP A 61 -1.28 4.40 5.12
N LEU A 62 -1.50 5.05 3.96
CA LEU A 62 -2.84 5.38 3.47
C LEU A 62 -3.70 4.14 3.21
N LEU A 63 -3.15 3.12 2.52
CA LEU A 63 -3.88 1.86 2.28
C LEU A 63 -4.16 1.12 3.60
N ILE A 64 -3.19 1.08 4.51
CA ILE A 64 -3.34 0.47 5.83
C ILE A 64 -4.40 1.19 6.67
N GLY A 65 -4.39 2.53 6.64
CA GLY A 65 -5.36 3.38 7.34
C GLY A 65 -6.77 3.31 6.77
N ALA A 66 -6.90 3.01 5.48
CA ALA A 66 -8.18 2.81 4.80
C ALA A 66 -8.81 1.42 5.01
N ASP A 67 -8.14 0.54 5.76
CA ASP A 67 -8.63 -0.80 6.07
C ASP A 67 -8.86 -1.73 4.87
N VAL A 68 -7.98 -1.60 3.87
CA VAL A 68 -8.01 -2.43 2.65
C VAL A 68 -6.86 -3.44 2.57
N VAL A 69 -6.03 -3.52 3.63
CA VAL A 69 -4.77 -4.30 3.66
C VAL A 69 -4.85 -5.38 4.74
N ASP A 70 -4.65 -6.64 4.33
CA ASP A 70 -4.59 -7.80 5.23
C ASP A 70 -3.19 -8.01 5.80
N SER A 71 -2.17 -7.81 4.98
CA SER A 71 -0.78 -8.00 5.38
C SER A 71 0.18 -7.02 4.72
N VAL A 72 1.30 -6.74 5.38
CA VAL A 72 2.40 -5.98 4.82
C VAL A 72 3.73 -6.71 5.06
N GLU A 73 4.49 -6.89 3.98
CA GLU A 73 5.88 -7.33 4.00
C GLU A 73 6.82 -6.13 3.79
N PHE A 74 7.79 -5.94 4.69
CA PHE A 74 8.61 -4.73 4.74
C PHE A 74 9.97 -4.96 5.43
N ALA A 75 10.98 -4.16 5.06
CA ALA A 75 12.22 -4.00 5.82
C ALA A 75 12.09 -2.83 6.80
N GLN A 76 11.44 -1.77 6.33
CA GLN A 76 11.17 -0.56 7.09
C GLN A 76 9.87 0.07 6.58
N LEU A 77 9.08 0.62 7.51
CA LEU A 77 7.88 1.39 7.17
C LEU A 77 7.75 2.57 8.14
N GLY A 78 7.88 3.78 7.61
CA GLY A 78 7.90 5.01 8.39
C GLY A 78 7.95 6.25 7.51
N PHE A 79 8.01 7.43 8.12
CA PHE A 79 8.09 8.72 7.44
C PHE A 79 9.43 9.43 7.71
N GLU A 80 10.49 8.66 7.96
CA GLU A 80 11.85 9.19 8.21
C GLU A 80 11.85 10.21 9.36
N GLU A 81 12.35 11.43 9.13
CA GLU A 81 12.40 12.51 10.13
C GLU A 81 11.02 12.96 10.62
N PHE A 82 9.95 12.64 9.89
CA PHE A 82 8.57 12.95 10.29
C PHE A 82 7.98 11.87 11.21
N GLY A 83 8.75 10.83 11.53
CA GLY A 83 8.43 9.83 12.55
C GLY A 83 7.78 8.56 12.01
N MET A 84 7.03 7.89 12.88
CA MET A 84 6.42 6.60 12.57
C MET A 84 5.16 6.78 11.71
N ALA A 85 4.97 5.88 10.75
CA ALA A 85 3.74 5.78 9.99
C ALA A 85 2.58 5.40 10.94
N PRO A 86 1.59 6.29 11.17
CA PRO A 86 0.68 6.17 12.30
C PRO A 86 -0.32 5.03 12.14
N SER A 87 -0.81 4.76 10.92
CA SER A 87 -1.78 3.70 10.68
C SER A 87 -1.13 2.32 10.78
N PHE A 88 0.06 2.16 10.18
CA PHE A 88 0.90 0.99 10.34
C PHE A 88 1.22 0.72 11.80
N ARG A 89 1.72 1.71 12.53
CA ARG A 89 2.04 1.57 13.95
C ARG A 89 0.81 1.12 14.75
N ARG A 90 -0.32 1.82 14.61
CA ARG A 90 -1.54 1.51 15.35
C ARG A 90 -1.96 0.06 15.12
N ARG A 91 -2.07 -0.35 13.85
CA ARG A 91 -2.60 -1.66 13.47
C ARG A 91 -1.64 -2.82 13.70
N SER A 92 -0.34 -2.56 13.60
CA SER A 92 0.66 -3.55 14.01
C SER A 92 0.62 -3.77 15.52
N GLN A 93 0.43 -2.71 16.32
CA GLN A 93 0.40 -2.79 17.78
C GLN A 93 -0.87 -3.44 18.32
N ASP A 94 -2.02 -3.21 17.69
CA ASP A 94 -3.29 -3.82 18.09
C ASP A 94 -3.53 -5.23 17.51
N GLY A 95 -2.66 -5.69 16.59
CA GLY A 95 -2.75 -7.01 15.97
C GLY A 95 -3.76 -7.13 14.83
N SER A 96 -4.35 -6.02 14.37
CA SER A 96 -5.31 -5.97 13.24
C SER A 96 -4.66 -5.94 11.86
N LEU A 97 -3.33 -5.97 11.78
CA LEU A 97 -2.55 -6.05 10.54
C LEU A 97 -1.51 -7.16 10.67
N ARG A 98 -1.46 -8.09 9.71
CA ARG A 98 -0.42 -9.11 9.66
C ARG A 98 0.89 -8.51 9.14
N THR A 99 1.91 -8.48 9.99
CA THR A 99 3.24 -7.99 9.63
C THR A 99 4.18 -9.14 9.26
N LEU A 100 4.96 -8.96 8.20
CA LEU A 100 6.01 -9.86 7.74
C LEU A 100 7.31 -9.04 7.64
N ASP A 101 8.21 -9.24 8.59
CA ASP A 101 9.58 -8.71 8.49
C ASP A 101 10.32 -9.59 7.48
N HIS A 102 10.82 -8.99 6.38
CA HIS A 102 11.20 -9.68 5.13
C HIS A 102 11.69 -11.13 5.35
N THR A 103 10.90 -12.07 4.85
CA THR A 103 11.07 -13.53 5.02
C THR A 103 11.79 -14.19 3.86
#